data_AF-A0A165L213-F1
#
_entry.id   AF-A0A165L213-F1
#
_cell.length_a   1.000
_cell.length_b   1.000
_cell.length_c   1.000
_cell.angle_alpha   90.00
_cell.angle_beta   90.00
_cell.angle_gamma   90.00
#
_symmetry.space_group_name_H-M   'P 1'
#
loop_
_entity.id
_entity.type
_entity.pdbx_description
1 polymer ?
#
loop_
_entity_poly.entity_id
_entity_poly.type
_entity_poly.pdbx_seq_one_letter_code
_entity_poly.pdbx_strand_id
1 'polypeptide(L)'
;MKRILWTISCALAALGMAAAAVVTLNLRGEEPLPATETLQSTPALVQRGEYLARVGNCMACHTTQGGAPFAGGRGIETPFGVVHSSNLTPDKAQGIGSWTSAEFWRAMHHGRSKDGRLLYPAFPYPNYTQVTREDSDAIFAYLQSQPAVAEPNRAHALRFPYNTQAALGVWRALFFTPGAPQPEATQSAEYNRGAYLVNGLGHCTACHTPRNALGATTDAKAFTGGLIPVQNWYAPALNAAHEAGVKEWKTDDVVALLKTGVAPQGSVLGPMAEVVFRSAQHLSDADARAMAVYLQALPQQEHRALAAGAAPPASALARGAKVYEQHCAQCHGDQGQGEPGAFPALAGNRAVTLADPTNLVRVVLQGGYLPATAGNPRPHGMPPFQQLLSDEDIAAVTTLVRNSWGNRAPGVGTIEVYRARERRGL
;
A
#
# COMPACT_ATOMS: atom_id res chain seq x y z
N MET A 1 -27.13 27.58 -40.15
CA MET A 1 -25.82 28.21 -39.85
C MET A 1 -25.78 28.90 -38.48
N LYS A 2 -26.63 29.89 -38.15
CA LYS A 2 -26.60 30.59 -36.84
C LYS A 2 -26.72 29.68 -35.61
N ARG A 3 -27.61 28.67 -35.62
CA ARG A 3 -27.75 27.69 -34.53
C ARG A 3 -26.51 26.78 -34.36
N ILE A 4 -25.85 26.43 -35.46
CA ILE A 4 -24.62 25.61 -35.45
C ILE A 4 -23.45 26.45 -34.91
N LEU A 5 -23.32 27.71 -35.34
CA LEU A 5 -22.31 28.62 -34.81
C LEU A 5 -22.52 28.89 -33.31
N TRP A 6 -23.77 29.07 -32.87
CA TRP A 6 -24.08 29.28 -31.45
C TRP A 6 -23.76 28.04 -30.59
N THR A 7 -24.12 26.85 -31.07
CA THR A 7 -23.79 25.59 -30.35
C THR A 7 -22.28 25.34 -30.29
N ILE A 8 -21.54 25.62 -31.36
CA ILE A 8 -20.06 25.55 -31.36
C ILE A 8 -19.48 26.56 -30.36
N SER A 9 -19.94 27.80 -30.37
CA SER A 9 -19.46 28.83 -29.43
C SER A 9 -19.76 28.46 -27.97
N CYS A 10 -20.95 27.92 -27.67
CA CYS A 10 -21.28 27.45 -26.33
C CYS A 10 -20.41 26.26 -25.91
N ALA A 11 -20.14 25.31 -26.80
CA ALA A 11 -19.26 24.17 -26.52
C ALA A 11 -17.82 24.61 -26.26
N LEU A 12 -17.29 25.54 -27.07
CA LEU A 12 -15.95 26.11 -26.87
C LEU A 12 -15.85 26.90 -25.56
N ALA A 13 -16.87 27.68 -25.22
CA ALA A 13 -16.92 28.39 -23.94
C ALA A 13 -16.94 27.41 -22.76
N ALA A 14 -17.73 26.33 -22.84
CA ALA A 14 -17.76 25.30 -21.82
C ALA A 14 -16.40 24.58 -21.65
N LEU A 15 -15.73 24.26 -22.77
CA LEU A 15 -14.38 23.68 -22.75
C LEU A 15 -13.36 24.64 -22.15
N GLY A 16 -13.43 25.93 -22.49
CA GLY A 16 -12.58 26.97 -21.91
C GLY A 16 -12.77 27.09 -20.40
N MET A 17 -14.01 27.08 -19.92
CA MET A 17 -14.32 27.09 -18.48
C MET A 17 -13.83 25.83 -17.78
N ALA A 18 -14.00 24.66 -18.38
CA ALA A 18 -13.49 23.41 -17.82
C ALA A 18 -11.95 23.41 -17.73
N ALA A 19 -11.26 23.87 -18.77
CA ALA A 19 -9.81 24.00 -18.76
C ALA A 19 -9.34 24.99 -17.69
N ALA A 20 -9.99 26.15 -17.56
CA ALA A 20 -9.70 27.12 -16.51
C ALA A 20 -9.92 26.54 -15.11
N ALA A 21 -11.01 25.80 -14.91
CA ALA A 21 -11.29 25.12 -13.63
C ALA A 21 -10.21 24.09 -13.29
N VAL A 22 -9.77 23.28 -14.26
CA VAL A 22 -8.67 22.32 -14.07
C VAL A 22 -7.39 23.05 -13.66
N VAL A 23 -7.02 24.14 -14.34
CA VAL A 23 -5.82 24.93 -14.00
C VAL A 23 -5.93 25.49 -12.58
N THR A 24 -7.05 26.14 -12.24
CA THR A 24 -7.28 26.74 -10.92
C THR A 24 -7.23 25.69 -9.81
N LEU A 25 -7.86 24.54 -10.00
CA LEU A 25 -7.83 23.44 -9.02
C LEU A 25 -6.43 22.86 -8.84
N ASN A 26 -5.62 22.82 -9.89
CA ASN A 26 -4.25 22.31 -9.82
C ASN A 26 -3.28 23.26 -9.09
N LEU A 27 -3.58 24.57 -9.07
CA LEU A 27 -2.78 25.60 -8.38
C LEU A 27 -3.30 25.90 -6.97
N ARG A 28 -4.38 25.25 -6.54
CA ARG A 28 -4.99 25.49 -5.22
C ARG A 28 -4.00 25.20 -4.09
N GLY A 29 -3.78 26.19 -3.24
CA GLY A 29 -2.96 26.06 -2.02
C GLY A 29 -1.46 25.99 -2.27
N GLU A 30 -0.98 26.17 -3.50
CA GLU A 30 0.44 26.19 -3.83
C GLU A 30 0.97 27.62 -3.74
N GLU A 31 1.77 27.91 -2.71
CA GLU A 31 2.44 29.20 -2.56
C GLU A 31 3.65 29.31 -3.52
N PRO A 32 3.98 30.52 -4.01
CA PRO A 32 5.20 30.73 -4.77
C PRO A 32 6.44 30.27 -4.00
N LEU A 33 7.31 29.51 -4.65
CA LEU A 33 8.56 29.08 -4.03
C LEU A 33 9.47 30.28 -3.74
N PRO A 34 10.20 30.29 -2.61
CA PRO A 34 11.18 31.31 -2.33
C PRO A 34 12.30 31.30 -3.36
N ALA A 35 12.76 32.49 -3.78
CA ALA A 35 13.80 32.65 -4.80
C ALA A 35 15.17 32.07 -4.36
N THR A 36 15.42 32.06 -3.06
CA THR A 36 16.61 31.45 -2.44
C THR A 36 16.19 30.78 -1.15
N GLU A 37 16.55 29.52 -0.99
CA GLU A 37 16.34 28.78 0.24
C GLU A 37 17.59 27.96 0.55
N THR A 38 18.12 28.10 1.75
CA THR A 38 19.25 27.29 2.23
C THR A 38 18.80 26.55 3.48
N LEU A 39 18.71 25.23 3.40
CA LEU A 39 18.44 24.39 4.55
C LEU A 39 19.74 24.19 5.34
N GLN A 40 19.76 24.61 6.60
CA GLN A 40 20.86 24.32 7.51
C GLN A 40 20.78 22.87 7.98
N SER A 41 21.62 22.01 7.39
CA SER A 41 21.70 20.61 7.78
C SER A 41 22.46 20.44 9.10
N THR A 42 21.77 19.96 10.13
CA THR A 42 22.38 19.58 11.42
C THR A 42 22.36 18.06 11.58
N PRO A 43 23.25 17.45 12.39
CA PRO A 43 23.23 16.00 12.63
C PRO A 43 21.87 15.50 13.17
N ALA A 44 21.21 16.28 14.04
CA ALA A 44 19.90 15.94 14.56
C ALA A 44 18.80 15.95 13.47
N LEU A 45 18.87 16.91 12.54
CA LEU A 45 17.95 16.98 11.40
C LEU A 45 18.14 15.78 10.47
N VAL A 46 19.39 15.42 10.16
CA VAL A 46 19.73 14.24 9.34
C VAL A 46 19.26 12.95 10.01
N GLN A 47 19.47 12.80 11.31
CA GLN A 47 19.00 11.61 12.06
C GLN A 47 17.48 11.49 12.05
N ARG A 48 16.76 12.61 12.23
CA ARG A 48 15.30 12.64 12.09
C ARG A 48 14.87 12.25 10.67
N GLY A 49 15.56 12.79 9.66
CA GLY A 49 15.31 12.48 8.26
C GLY A 49 15.52 11.01 7.91
N GLU A 50 16.57 10.39 8.45
CA GLU A 50 16.85 8.96 8.30
C GLU A 50 15.68 8.13 8.83
N TYR A 51 15.25 8.44 10.06
CA TYR A 51 14.12 7.77 10.69
C TYR A 51 12.85 7.89 9.84
N LEU A 52 12.50 9.10 9.42
CA LEU A 52 11.30 9.36 8.63
C LEU A 52 11.38 8.76 7.22
N ALA A 53 12.54 8.72 6.59
CA ALA A 53 12.73 8.07 5.29
C ALA A 53 12.55 6.54 5.37
N ARG A 54 12.93 5.92 6.51
CA ARG A 54 12.65 4.50 6.79
C ARG A 54 11.15 4.28 7.03
N VAL A 55 10.52 5.10 7.89
CA VAL A 55 9.07 5.01 8.16
C VAL A 55 8.25 5.23 6.89
N GLY A 56 8.62 6.21 6.06
CA GLY A 56 8.01 6.48 4.75
C GLY A 56 8.35 5.45 3.67
N ASN A 57 9.16 4.44 3.99
CA ASN A 57 9.54 3.35 3.11
C ASN A 57 10.19 3.80 1.78
N CYS A 58 10.91 4.94 1.78
CA CYS A 58 11.40 5.57 0.56
C CYS A 58 12.31 4.63 -0.25
N MET A 59 13.18 3.87 0.43
CA MET A 59 14.10 2.93 -0.21
C MET A 59 13.41 1.80 -0.97
N ALA A 60 12.23 1.35 -0.53
CA ALA A 60 11.54 0.25 -1.20
C ALA A 60 11.17 0.62 -2.64
N CYS A 61 10.71 1.85 -2.86
CA CYS A 61 10.38 2.32 -4.20
C CYS A 61 11.61 2.81 -4.94
N HIS A 62 12.53 3.53 -4.27
CA HIS A 62 13.63 4.22 -4.92
C HIS A 62 14.94 3.40 -4.98
N THR A 63 14.85 2.07 -4.94
CA THR A 63 16.01 1.17 -5.09
C THR A 63 15.62 -0.04 -5.92
N THR A 64 16.39 -0.37 -6.96
CA THR A 64 16.23 -1.60 -7.74
C THR A 64 16.91 -2.78 -7.04
N GLN A 65 16.54 -4.00 -7.40
CA GLN A 65 17.24 -5.19 -6.92
C GLN A 65 18.70 -5.16 -7.38
N GLY A 66 19.64 -5.22 -6.43
CA GLY A 66 21.08 -5.10 -6.70
C GLY A 66 21.56 -3.69 -7.04
N GLY A 67 20.67 -2.69 -7.05
CA GLY A 67 21.03 -1.29 -7.31
C GLY A 67 21.52 -0.55 -6.08
N ALA A 68 22.07 0.65 -6.30
CA ALA A 68 22.49 1.53 -5.22
C ALA A 68 21.27 2.11 -4.47
N PRO A 69 21.34 2.25 -3.13
CA PRO A 69 20.28 2.85 -2.33
C PRO A 69 19.83 4.20 -2.89
N PHE A 70 18.51 4.41 -2.97
CA PHE A 70 17.88 5.66 -3.43
C PHE A 70 18.13 6.05 -4.89
N ALA A 71 18.85 5.25 -5.69
CA ALA A 71 19.17 5.58 -7.07
C ALA A 71 17.98 5.44 -8.06
N GLY A 72 16.81 5.02 -7.58
CA GLY A 72 15.59 4.95 -8.39
C GLY A 72 15.56 3.78 -9.36
N GLY A 73 14.76 3.92 -10.42
CA GLY A 73 14.71 2.97 -11.54
C GLY A 73 13.79 1.76 -11.35
N ARG A 74 13.27 1.50 -10.14
CA ARG A 74 12.29 0.42 -9.88
C ARG A 74 10.99 0.73 -10.64
N GLY A 75 10.53 -0.24 -11.43
CA GLY A 75 9.24 -0.18 -12.11
C GLY A 75 8.11 -0.59 -11.18
N ILE A 76 7.06 0.23 -11.12
CA ILE A 76 5.82 -0.03 -10.38
C ILE A 76 4.74 -0.27 -11.43
N GLU A 77 4.27 -1.50 -11.52
CA GLU A 77 3.22 -1.86 -12.46
C GLU A 77 1.86 -1.35 -11.99
N THR A 78 1.10 -0.80 -12.92
CA THR A 78 -0.25 -0.29 -12.68
C THR A 78 -1.18 -0.74 -13.80
N PRO A 79 -2.51 -0.68 -13.61
CA PRO A 79 -3.47 -0.87 -14.69
C PRO A 79 -3.33 0.11 -15.86
N PHE A 80 -2.47 1.12 -15.75
CA PHE A 80 -2.27 2.17 -16.75
C PHE A 80 -0.91 2.06 -17.47
N GLY A 81 -0.08 1.08 -17.08
CA GLY A 81 1.30 0.90 -17.54
C GLY A 81 2.28 0.94 -16.36
N VAL A 82 3.57 1.14 -16.64
CA VAL A 82 4.63 1.09 -15.62
C VAL A 82 5.10 2.49 -15.25
N VAL A 83 5.09 2.80 -13.96
CA VAL A 83 5.69 4.03 -13.40
C VAL A 83 7.05 3.69 -12.81
N HIS A 84 8.12 4.27 -13.35
CA HIS A 84 9.45 4.17 -12.77
C HIS A 84 9.68 5.20 -11.65
N SER A 85 10.28 4.75 -10.55
CA SER A 85 10.78 5.60 -9.46
C SER A 85 11.98 6.44 -9.90
N SER A 86 12.14 7.62 -9.30
CA SER A 86 13.24 8.55 -9.60
C SER A 86 14.46 8.32 -8.70
N ASN A 87 15.62 8.83 -9.10
CA ASN A 87 16.83 8.90 -8.29
C ASN A 87 16.69 10.02 -7.25
N LEU A 88 16.79 9.67 -5.96
CA LEU A 88 16.72 10.58 -4.80
C LEU A 88 18.09 10.88 -4.18
N THR A 89 19.18 10.41 -4.79
CA THR A 89 20.55 10.70 -4.30
C THR A 89 20.91 12.17 -4.56
N PRO A 90 21.94 12.73 -3.90
CA PRO A 90 22.37 14.11 -4.14
C PRO A 90 23.17 14.31 -5.43
N ASP A 91 23.08 13.37 -6.38
CA ASP A 91 23.62 13.62 -7.71
C ASP A 91 22.93 14.84 -8.34
N LYS A 92 23.72 15.77 -8.89
CA LYS A 92 23.21 17.06 -9.39
C LYS A 92 22.52 16.94 -10.76
N ALA A 93 22.87 15.93 -11.54
CA ALA A 93 22.40 15.76 -12.91
C ALA A 93 21.20 14.80 -12.99
N GLN A 94 21.27 13.70 -12.25
CA GLN A 94 20.29 12.61 -12.29
C GLN A 94 19.42 12.53 -11.03
N GLY A 95 19.94 12.98 -9.89
CA GLY A 95 19.27 12.96 -8.59
C GLY A 95 18.63 14.29 -8.20
N ILE A 96 18.48 14.49 -6.89
CA ILE A 96 17.90 15.69 -6.29
C ILE A 96 18.97 16.68 -5.79
N GLY A 97 20.25 16.51 -6.16
CA GLY A 97 21.35 17.34 -5.67
C GLY A 97 21.28 18.82 -6.05
N SER A 98 20.49 19.16 -7.06
CA SER A 98 20.24 20.55 -7.46
C SER A 98 18.94 21.13 -6.90
N TRP A 99 18.15 20.33 -6.18
CA TRP A 99 16.85 20.76 -5.66
C TRP A 99 17.02 21.61 -4.40
N THR A 100 16.06 22.51 -4.14
CA THR A 100 15.91 23.17 -2.84
C THR A 100 14.97 22.37 -1.93
N SER A 101 15.02 22.62 -0.63
CA SER A 101 14.05 22.08 0.35
C SER A 101 12.61 22.49 0.00
N ALA A 102 12.39 23.71 -0.49
CA ALA A 102 11.10 24.17 -1.01
C ALA A 102 10.58 23.33 -2.19
N GLU A 103 11.46 23.01 -3.14
CA GLU A 103 11.11 22.19 -4.31
C GLU A 103 10.80 20.75 -3.90
N PHE A 104 11.56 20.20 -2.95
CA PHE A 104 11.31 18.88 -2.38
C PHE A 104 9.98 18.84 -1.61
N TRP A 105 9.74 19.84 -0.75
CA TRP A 105 8.45 20.04 -0.07
C TRP A 105 7.30 20.10 -1.05
N ARG A 106 7.42 20.88 -2.13
CA ARG A 106 6.38 20.96 -3.16
C ARG A 106 6.12 19.61 -3.84
N ALA A 107 7.15 18.81 -4.06
CA ALA A 107 6.96 17.45 -4.59
C ALA A 107 6.18 16.59 -3.60
N MET A 108 6.59 16.53 -2.33
CA MET A 108 5.94 15.74 -1.29
C MET A 108 4.49 16.20 -1.03
N HIS A 109 4.28 17.51 -0.91
CA HIS A 109 3.03 18.10 -0.46
C HIS A 109 2.04 18.32 -1.61
N HIS A 110 2.51 18.78 -2.77
CA HIS A 110 1.66 19.10 -3.92
C HIS A 110 1.79 18.10 -5.08
N GLY A 111 2.69 17.12 -5.04
CA GLY A 111 2.89 16.21 -6.17
C GLY A 111 3.39 16.93 -7.42
N ARG A 112 4.23 17.95 -7.27
CA ARG A 112 4.76 18.75 -8.38
C ARG A 112 6.29 18.81 -8.32
N SER A 113 6.90 18.41 -9.43
CA SER A 113 8.35 18.34 -9.62
C SER A 113 9.01 19.72 -9.58
N LYS A 114 10.34 19.76 -9.48
CA LYS A 114 11.16 20.99 -9.58
C LYS A 114 10.85 21.81 -10.84
N ASP A 115 10.71 21.15 -11.99
CA ASP A 115 10.36 21.76 -13.28
C ASP A 115 8.88 22.17 -13.40
N GLY A 116 8.08 22.00 -12.35
CA GLY A 116 6.65 22.30 -12.35
C GLY A 116 5.79 21.20 -12.98
N ARG A 117 6.36 20.08 -13.42
CA ARG A 117 5.58 18.96 -13.95
C ARG A 117 4.79 18.29 -12.83
N LEU A 118 3.54 17.89 -13.12
CA LEU A 118 2.76 17.07 -12.21
C LEU A 118 3.36 15.66 -12.11
N LEU A 119 3.46 15.16 -10.88
CA LEU A 119 3.95 13.83 -10.55
C LEU A 119 2.78 12.84 -10.52
N TYR A 120 3.06 11.59 -10.90
CA TYR A 120 2.05 10.53 -10.86
C TYR A 120 1.73 10.12 -9.42
N PRO A 121 0.46 9.84 -9.08
CA PRO A 121 0.04 9.51 -7.71
C PRO A 121 0.51 8.12 -7.23
N ALA A 122 1.30 7.39 -8.04
CA ALA A 122 2.10 6.27 -7.58
C ALA A 122 3.21 6.73 -6.60
N PHE A 123 3.69 7.97 -6.75
CA PHE A 123 4.32 8.70 -5.67
C PHE A 123 3.19 9.17 -4.74
N PRO A 124 3.10 8.70 -3.48
CA PRO A 124 1.91 8.85 -2.66
C PRO A 124 1.78 10.26 -2.05
N TYR A 125 1.98 11.31 -2.85
CA TYR A 125 1.71 12.70 -2.48
C TYR A 125 0.26 12.94 -2.00
N PRO A 126 -0.79 12.19 -2.41
CA PRO A 126 -2.11 12.31 -1.80
C PRO A 126 -2.12 12.01 -0.29
N ASN A 127 -1.15 11.21 0.18
CA ASN A 127 -0.91 10.94 1.59
C ASN A 127 0.15 11.89 2.17
N TYR A 128 1.26 12.08 1.45
CA TYR A 128 2.37 12.90 1.92
C TYR A 128 2.06 14.39 2.03
N THR A 129 0.94 14.87 1.48
CA THR A 129 0.41 16.19 1.82
C THR A 129 0.28 16.38 3.34
N GLN A 130 -0.02 15.32 4.08
CA GLN A 130 -0.09 15.37 5.55
C GLN A 130 1.28 15.44 6.23
N VAL A 131 2.41 15.31 5.54
CA VAL A 131 3.74 15.46 6.17
C VAL A 131 3.97 16.93 6.48
N THR A 132 4.55 17.26 7.65
CA THR A 132 4.85 18.66 7.97
C THR A 132 6.06 19.17 7.19
N ARG A 133 6.19 20.49 7.08
CA ARG A 133 7.34 21.10 6.40
C ARG A 133 8.66 20.68 7.05
N GLU A 134 8.70 20.65 8.38
CA GLU A 134 9.89 20.30 9.15
C GLU A 134 10.30 18.84 8.90
N ASP A 135 9.34 17.93 8.79
CA ASP A 135 9.59 16.51 8.52
C ASP A 135 10.04 16.29 7.07
N SER A 136 9.50 17.05 6.12
CA SER A 136 9.97 17.06 4.73
C SER A 136 11.41 17.57 4.63
N ASP A 137 11.73 18.66 5.31
CA ASP A 137 13.08 19.23 5.32
C ASP A 137 14.08 18.27 5.99
N ALA A 138 13.66 17.56 7.05
CA ALA A 138 14.47 16.51 7.66
C ALA A 138 14.79 15.38 6.67
N ILE A 139 13.77 14.85 5.98
CA ILE A 139 13.96 13.82 4.95
C ILE A 139 14.89 14.33 3.85
N PHE A 140 14.70 15.56 3.38
CA PHE A 140 15.55 16.16 2.36
C PHE A 140 17.01 16.27 2.83
N ALA A 141 17.27 16.73 4.04
CA ALA A 141 18.60 16.80 4.62
C ALA A 141 19.28 15.42 4.69
N TYR A 142 18.54 14.37 5.07
CA TYR A 142 19.04 13.01 5.07
C TYR A 142 19.39 12.51 3.66
N LEU A 143 18.49 12.71 2.69
CA LEU A 143 18.75 12.32 1.30
C LEU A 143 19.96 13.05 0.72
N GLN A 144 20.14 14.34 1.03
CA GLN A 144 21.31 15.12 0.62
C GLN A 144 22.63 14.63 1.25
N SER A 145 22.57 13.89 2.36
CA SER A 145 23.75 13.30 3.01
C SER A 145 24.17 11.94 2.43
N GLN A 146 23.35 11.36 1.53
CA GLN A 146 23.64 10.05 0.95
C GLN A 146 24.76 10.11 -0.10
N PRO A 147 25.40 8.98 -0.44
CA PRO A 147 26.29 8.93 -1.60
C PRO A 147 25.57 9.34 -2.89
N ALA A 148 26.17 10.24 -3.67
CA ALA A 148 25.65 10.60 -4.99
C ALA A 148 25.83 9.42 -5.96
N VAL A 149 24.77 9.11 -6.72
CA VAL A 149 24.79 8.05 -7.74
C VAL A 149 24.31 8.63 -9.06
N ALA A 150 25.15 8.59 -10.09
CA ALA A 150 24.85 9.11 -11.43
C ALA A 150 24.00 8.12 -12.27
N GLU A 151 22.97 7.52 -11.66
CA GLU A 151 22.03 6.63 -12.35
C GLU A 151 20.90 7.46 -12.98
N PRO A 152 20.70 7.40 -14.31
CA PRO A 152 19.68 8.20 -14.97
C PRO A 152 18.26 7.70 -14.69
N ASN A 153 17.32 8.64 -14.59
CA ASN A 153 15.91 8.32 -14.43
C ASN A 153 15.37 7.60 -15.67
N ARG A 154 14.59 6.53 -15.44
CA ARG A 154 13.88 5.82 -16.51
C ARG A 154 12.55 6.50 -16.80
N ALA A 155 12.22 6.68 -18.07
CA ALA A 155 10.92 7.20 -18.48
C ALA A 155 9.80 6.24 -18.09
N HIS A 156 8.63 6.77 -17.74
CA HIS A 156 7.46 5.93 -17.49
C HIS A 156 6.98 5.25 -18.79
N ALA A 157 6.51 3.99 -18.68
CA ALA A 157 5.92 3.25 -19.79
C ALA A 157 4.39 3.20 -19.61
N LEU A 158 3.77 4.38 -19.56
CA LEU A 158 2.31 4.54 -19.43
C LEU A 158 1.65 4.57 -20.81
N ARG A 159 0.46 3.98 -20.90
CA ARG A 159 -0.35 4.00 -22.13
C ARG A 159 -1.00 5.36 -22.31
N PHE A 160 -1.20 5.77 -23.57
CA PHE A 160 -2.07 6.91 -23.86
C PHE A 160 -3.50 6.63 -23.37
N PRO A 161 -4.20 7.61 -22.76
CA PRO A 161 -3.81 9.01 -22.53
C PRO A 161 -3.06 9.28 -21.20
N TYR A 162 -2.82 8.25 -20.39
CA TYR A 162 -2.25 8.36 -19.03
C TYR A 162 -0.80 8.88 -19.01
N ASN A 163 -0.09 8.81 -20.13
CA ASN A 163 1.25 9.38 -20.29
C ASN A 163 1.28 10.92 -20.47
N THR A 164 0.13 11.61 -20.42
CA THR A 164 0.05 13.06 -20.67
C THR A 164 -0.17 13.89 -19.39
N GLN A 165 0.39 15.10 -19.37
CA GLN A 165 0.17 16.07 -18.27
C GLN A 165 -1.28 16.57 -18.18
N ALA A 166 -1.99 16.62 -19.32
CA ALA A 166 -3.40 16.99 -19.33
C ALA A 166 -4.27 15.95 -18.60
N ALA A 167 -4.07 14.65 -18.88
CA ALA A 167 -4.79 13.59 -18.18
C ALA A 167 -4.49 13.59 -16.68
N LEU A 168 -3.22 13.82 -16.31
CA LEU A 168 -2.81 13.91 -14.91
C LEU A 168 -3.39 15.16 -14.21
N GLY A 169 -3.45 16.30 -14.91
CA GLY A 169 -4.07 17.53 -14.40
C GLY A 169 -5.57 17.36 -14.15
N VAL A 170 -6.30 16.68 -15.04
CA VAL A 170 -7.71 16.33 -14.83
C VAL A 170 -7.87 15.39 -13.64
N TRP A 171 -7.06 14.32 -13.56
CA TRP A 171 -7.10 13.39 -12.43
C TRP A 171 -6.88 14.11 -11.10
N ARG A 172 -5.87 14.98 -11.05
CA ARG A 172 -5.51 15.75 -9.85
C ARG A 172 -6.62 16.71 -9.45
N ALA A 173 -7.23 17.41 -10.39
CA ALA A 173 -8.36 18.31 -10.12
C ALA A 173 -9.58 17.58 -9.53
N LEU A 174 -9.78 16.29 -9.87
CA LEU A 174 -10.90 15.49 -9.39
C LEU A 174 -10.64 14.79 -8.04
N PHE A 175 -9.40 14.37 -7.79
CA PHE A 175 -9.10 13.40 -6.73
C PHE A 175 -8.04 13.86 -5.73
N PHE A 176 -7.49 15.06 -5.86
CA PHE A 176 -6.54 15.59 -4.91
C PHE A 176 -6.93 16.97 -4.40
N THR A 177 -6.83 17.13 -3.08
CA THR A 177 -6.85 18.42 -2.40
C THR A 177 -5.67 18.44 -1.44
N PRO A 178 -4.78 19.45 -1.50
CA PRO A 178 -3.70 19.53 -0.54
C PRO A 178 -4.28 19.78 0.85
N GLY A 179 -3.76 19.05 1.82
CA GLY A 179 -4.11 19.13 3.23
C GLY A 179 -2.85 19.15 4.09
N ALA A 180 -3.01 19.56 5.35
CA ALA A 180 -1.98 19.47 6.38
C ALA A 180 -2.54 18.67 7.57
N PRO A 181 -1.69 18.19 8.49
CA PRO A 181 -2.16 17.58 9.73
C PRO A 181 -3.17 18.47 10.43
N GLN A 182 -4.33 17.91 10.74
CA GLN A 182 -5.37 18.55 11.54
C GLN A 182 -5.56 17.70 12.80
N PRO A 183 -4.85 18.00 13.90
CA PRO A 183 -5.04 17.30 15.16
C PRO A 183 -6.49 17.42 15.64
N GLU A 184 -7.10 16.30 16.01
CA GLU A 184 -8.41 16.27 16.64
C GLU A 184 -8.28 16.73 18.09
N ALA A 185 -8.90 17.86 18.45
CA ALA A 185 -8.78 18.45 19.78
C ALA A 185 -9.36 17.57 20.91
N THR A 186 -10.30 16.69 20.57
CA THR A 186 -10.92 15.72 21.51
C THR A 186 -10.08 14.46 21.71
N GLN A 187 -9.01 14.28 20.93
CA GLN A 187 -8.17 13.09 20.96
C GLN A 187 -6.84 13.35 21.66
N SER A 188 -6.20 12.28 22.13
CA SER A 188 -4.89 12.37 22.77
C SER A 188 -3.79 12.76 21.76
N ALA A 189 -2.66 13.27 22.28
CA ALA A 189 -1.48 13.52 21.45
C ALA A 189 -0.96 12.22 20.80
N GLU A 190 -1.07 11.08 21.48
CA GLU A 190 -0.71 9.76 20.98
C GLU A 190 -1.60 9.34 19.80
N TYR A 191 -2.93 9.53 19.89
CA TYR A 191 -3.84 9.29 18.77
C TYR A 191 -3.47 10.17 17.57
N ASN A 192 -3.28 11.48 17.79
CA ASN A 192 -2.98 12.42 16.71
C ASN A 192 -1.63 12.10 16.05
N ARG A 193 -0.64 11.64 16.82
CA ARG A 193 0.63 11.14 16.29
C ARG A 193 0.44 9.88 15.44
N GLY A 194 -0.40 8.95 15.89
CA GLY A 194 -0.77 7.75 15.13
C GLY A 194 -1.46 8.10 13.81
N ALA A 195 -2.44 9.01 13.86
CA ALA A 195 -3.16 9.50 12.69
C ALA A 195 -2.21 10.13 11.66
N TYR A 196 -1.26 10.96 12.13
CA TYR A 196 -0.22 11.57 11.30
C TYR A 196 0.63 10.52 10.57
N LEU A 197 1.12 9.51 11.28
CA LEU A 197 1.98 8.48 10.72
C LEU A 197 1.23 7.55 9.77
N VAL A 198 0.03 7.09 10.16
CA VAL A 198 -0.78 6.16 9.36
C VAL A 198 -1.29 6.81 8.07
N ASN A 199 -1.73 8.06 8.13
CA ASN A 199 -2.29 8.75 6.95
C ASN A 199 -1.23 9.47 6.10
N GLY A 200 -0.12 9.88 6.72
CA GLY A 200 1.02 10.54 6.07
C GLY A 200 2.06 9.55 5.55
N LEU A 201 3.23 9.48 6.19
CA LEU A 201 4.37 8.69 5.70
C LEU A 201 4.09 7.19 5.59
N GLY A 202 3.31 6.61 6.50
CA GLY A 202 2.91 5.20 6.43
C GLY A 202 1.88 4.91 5.35
N HIS A 203 1.20 5.95 4.84
CA HIS A 203 0.26 5.93 3.71
C HIS A 203 -0.65 4.69 3.67
N CYS A 204 -1.16 4.24 4.84
CA CYS A 204 -1.84 2.95 4.95
C CYS A 204 -3.12 2.91 4.09
N THR A 205 -3.79 4.06 3.95
CA THR A 205 -4.95 4.23 3.07
C THR A 205 -4.63 4.00 1.59
N ALA A 206 -3.37 4.12 1.15
CA ALA A 206 -2.99 3.88 -0.24
C ALA A 206 -3.17 2.42 -0.67
N CYS A 207 -3.14 1.47 0.26
CA CYS A 207 -3.40 0.05 -0.01
C CYS A 207 -4.73 -0.40 0.59
N HIS A 208 -5.05 0.02 1.82
CA HIS A 208 -6.24 -0.44 2.54
C HIS A 208 -7.52 0.34 2.21
N THR A 209 -7.57 0.98 1.04
CA THR A 209 -8.75 1.69 0.51
C THR A 209 -8.98 1.25 -0.93
N PRO A 210 -10.23 0.96 -1.33
CA PRO A 210 -10.49 0.54 -2.69
C PRO A 210 -10.21 1.67 -3.67
N ARG A 211 -9.61 1.32 -4.82
CA ARG A 211 -9.37 2.27 -5.92
C ARG A 211 -10.51 2.22 -6.93
N ASN A 212 -10.90 3.38 -7.44
CA ASN A 212 -11.85 3.48 -8.54
C ASN A 212 -11.18 3.13 -9.89
N ALA A 213 -11.95 3.15 -10.98
CA ALA A 213 -11.45 2.82 -12.32
C ALA A 213 -10.32 3.75 -12.83
N LEU A 214 -10.17 4.93 -12.25
CA LEU A 214 -9.10 5.89 -12.55
C LEU A 214 -7.93 5.78 -11.55
N GLY A 215 -7.92 4.74 -10.71
CA GLY A 215 -6.86 4.48 -9.74
C GLY A 215 -6.88 5.35 -8.49
N ALA A 216 -7.91 6.18 -8.29
CA ALA A 216 -8.01 7.07 -7.14
C ALA A 216 -8.70 6.41 -5.94
N THR A 217 -8.27 6.79 -4.73
CA THR A 217 -8.91 6.49 -3.45
C THR A 217 -9.76 7.69 -2.99
N THR A 218 -10.71 7.47 -2.09
CA THR A 218 -11.57 8.53 -1.54
C THR A 218 -11.73 8.36 -0.04
N ASP A 219 -11.76 9.46 0.71
CA ASP A 219 -11.89 9.44 2.18
C ASP A 219 -13.14 8.71 2.67
N ALA A 220 -14.25 8.81 1.92
CA ALA A 220 -15.50 8.11 2.22
C ALA A 220 -15.37 6.58 2.27
N LYS A 221 -14.30 6.02 1.70
CA LYS A 221 -14.00 4.58 1.70
C LYS A 221 -12.70 4.25 2.43
N ALA A 222 -12.09 5.21 3.13
CA ALA A 222 -10.81 5.01 3.80
C ALA A 222 -10.86 3.77 4.70
N PHE A 223 -9.82 2.94 4.61
CA PHE A 223 -9.62 1.73 5.42
C PHE A 223 -10.59 0.57 5.18
N THR A 224 -11.49 0.67 4.20
CA THR A 224 -12.50 -0.37 3.90
C THR A 224 -11.99 -1.55 3.08
N GLY A 225 -10.68 -1.63 2.83
CA GLY A 225 -10.05 -2.75 2.13
C GLY A 225 -10.27 -2.74 0.62
N GLY A 226 -9.45 -3.47 -0.10
CA GLY A 226 -9.54 -3.51 -1.56
C GLY A 226 -8.47 -4.33 -2.23
N LEU A 227 -8.76 -4.78 -3.45
CA LEU A 227 -7.77 -5.44 -4.29
C LEU A 227 -6.70 -4.42 -4.72
N ILE A 228 -5.43 -4.79 -4.56
CA ILE A 228 -4.28 -4.06 -5.11
C ILE A 228 -4.14 -4.51 -6.58
N PRO A 229 -4.48 -3.66 -7.55
CA PRO A 229 -4.47 -4.05 -8.96
C PRO A 229 -3.05 -4.41 -9.42
N VAL A 230 -2.95 -5.32 -10.38
CA VAL A 230 -1.70 -5.89 -10.93
C VAL A 230 -0.90 -6.72 -9.93
N GLN A 231 -0.69 -6.24 -8.70
CA GLN A 231 -0.06 -7.02 -7.66
C GLN A 231 -0.89 -8.23 -7.26
N ASN A 232 -2.21 -8.23 -7.50
CA ASN A 232 -3.16 -9.33 -7.24
C ASN A 232 -3.08 -9.85 -5.79
N TRP A 233 -3.05 -8.90 -4.87
CA TRP A 233 -3.17 -9.08 -3.43
C TRP A 233 -4.38 -8.28 -2.96
N TYR A 234 -5.16 -8.83 -2.05
CA TYR A 234 -6.23 -8.13 -1.37
C TYR A 234 -5.67 -7.49 -0.09
N ALA A 235 -5.76 -6.17 0.03
CA ALA A 235 -5.47 -5.46 1.28
C ALA A 235 -6.74 -5.44 2.13
N PRO A 236 -6.80 -6.21 3.24
CA PRO A 236 -8.05 -6.34 3.99
C PRO A 236 -8.39 -5.04 4.73
N ALA A 237 -9.66 -4.82 5.03
CA ALA A 237 -10.13 -3.64 5.73
C ALA A 237 -9.49 -3.50 7.12
N LEU A 238 -8.93 -2.32 7.41
CA LEU A 238 -8.36 -2.00 8.73
C LEU A 238 -9.42 -1.56 9.73
N ASN A 239 -10.63 -1.28 9.27
CA ASN A 239 -11.77 -0.90 10.09
C ASN A 239 -12.87 -1.99 10.17
N ALA A 240 -12.49 -3.25 9.97
CA ALA A 240 -13.38 -4.39 10.15
C ALA A 240 -12.68 -5.52 10.91
N ALA A 241 -13.19 -5.88 12.09
CA ALA A 241 -12.58 -6.88 12.97
C ALA A 241 -12.43 -8.28 12.30
N HIS A 242 -13.39 -8.65 11.46
CA HIS A 242 -13.38 -9.92 10.71
C HIS A 242 -12.38 -9.94 9.53
N GLU A 243 -11.75 -8.80 9.21
CA GLU A 243 -10.70 -8.69 8.21
C GLU A 243 -9.34 -8.38 8.85
N ALA A 244 -8.80 -7.15 8.73
CA ALA A 244 -7.53 -6.76 9.33
C ALA A 244 -7.68 -5.77 10.49
N GLY A 245 -8.91 -5.43 10.90
CA GLY A 245 -9.16 -4.51 12.01
C GLY A 245 -8.62 -5.03 13.34
N VAL A 246 -8.09 -4.10 14.15
CA VAL A 246 -7.36 -4.42 15.40
C VAL A 246 -8.01 -3.80 16.65
N LYS A 247 -9.21 -3.23 16.52
CA LYS A 247 -9.93 -2.55 17.61
C LYS A 247 -9.97 -3.34 18.93
N GLU A 248 -10.16 -4.66 18.84
CA GLU A 248 -10.33 -5.54 20.00
C GLU A 248 -9.01 -6.20 20.46
N TRP A 249 -7.90 -5.95 19.77
CA TRP A 249 -6.60 -6.53 20.12
C TRP A 249 -5.98 -5.76 21.27
N LYS A 250 -5.08 -6.41 22.03
CA LYS A 250 -4.23 -5.69 22.98
C LYS A 250 -3.28 -4.80 22.18
N THR A 251 -3.03 -3.59 22.67
CA THR A 251 -2.16 -2.62 21.99
C THR A 251 -0.75 -3.20 21.74
N ASP A 252 -0.21 -3.97 22.69
CA ASP A 252 1.11 -4.60 22.54
C ASP A 252 1.14 -5.65 21.41
N ASP A 253 0.03 -6.35 21.16
CA ASP A 253 -0.08 -7.30 20.03
C ASP A 253 -0.10 -6.55 18.69
N VAL A 254 -0.75 -5.37 18.64
CA VAL A 254 -0.74 -4.52 17.45
C VAL A 254 0.66 -3.96 17.20
N VAL A 255 1.36 -3.51 18.25
CA VAL A 255 2.76 -3.08 18.18
C VAL A 255 3.65 -4.22 17.69
N ALA A 256 3.48 -5.43 18.23
CA ALA A 256 4.22 -6.61 17.78
C ALA A 256 3.97 -6.91 16.30
N LEU A 257 2.72 -6.86 15.84
CA LEU A 257 2.39 -7.05 14.43
C LEU A 257 3.06 -6.01 13.53
N LEU A 258 3.04 -4.72 13.91
CA LEU A 258 3.65 -3.65 13.13
C LEU A 258 5.18 -3.77 13.06
N LYS A 259 5.83 -4.10 14.18
CA LYS A 259 7.30 -4.12 14.26
C LYS A 259 7.92 -5.44 13.82
N THR A 260 7.23 -6.56 14.01
CA THR A 260 7.79 -7.90 13.77
C THR A 260 7.09 -8.65 12.66
N GLY A 261 5.87 -8.24 12.30
CA GLY A 261 5.02 -8.91 11.34
C GLY A 261 4.23 -10.08 11.90
N VAL A 262 4.33 -10.36 13.21
CA VAL A 262 3.68 -11.50 13.87
C VAL A 262 3.07 -11.08 15.20
N ALA A 263 1.88 -11.58 15.49
CA ALA A 263 1.16 -11.46 16.75
C ALA A 263 0.38 -12.76 17.03
N PRO A 264 -0.07 -13.03 18.27
CA PRO A 264 -0.83 -14.24 18.59
C PRO A 264 -2.07 -14.46 17.71
N GLN A 265 -2.72 -13.37 17.30
CA GLN A 265 -3.93 -13.38 16.49
C GLN A 265 -3.66 -13.54 14.99
N GLY A 266 -2.42 -13.39 14.53
CA GLY A 266 -2.07 -13.55 13.12
C GLY A 266 -0.77 -12.86 12.71
N SER A 267 -0.45 -12.97 11.43
CA SER A 267 0.79 -12.45 10.84
C SER A 267 0.54 -11.71 9.53
N VAL A 268 1.46 -10.83 9.16
CA VAL A 268 1.44 -10.17 7.85
C VAL A 268 2.01 -11.07 6.77
N LEU A 269 1.62 -10.84 5.52
CA LEU A 269 2.06 -11.61 4.36
C LEU A 269 2.08 -10.72 3.11
N GLY A 270 2.73 -11.19 2.04
CA GLY A 270 2.76 -10.48 0.76
C GLY A 270 3.34 -9.06 0.87
N PRO A 271 2.71 -8.04 0.27
CA PRO A 271 3.19 -6.66 0.30
C PRO A 271 3.32 -6.10 1.71
N MET A 272 2.44 -6.52 2.64
CA MET A 272 2.52 -6.04 4.03
C MET A 272 3.75 -6.60 4.76
N ALA A 273 4.21 -7.81 4.40
CA ALA A 273 5.49 -8.32 4.90
C ALA A 273 6.67 -7.47 4.40
N GLU A 274 6.65 -7.01 3.14
CA GLU A 274 7.67 -6.06 2.63
C GLU A 274 7.61 -4.72 3.38
N VAL A 275 6.41 -4.21 3.69
CA VAL A 275 6.25 -2.96 4.48
C VAL A 275 6.84 -3.11 5.87
N VAL A 276 6.57 -4.21 6.57
CA VAL A 276 7.19 -4.48 7.88
C VAL A 276 8.71 -4.59 7.75
N PHE A 277 9.19 -5.39 6.80
CA PHE A 277 10.62 -5.63 6.60
C PHE A 277 11.39 -4.37 6.19
N ARG A 278 10.82 -3.47 5.39
CA ARG A 278 11.56 -2.30 4.88
C ARG A 278 11.30 -1.02 5.65
N SER A 279 10.22 -0.95 6.42
CA SER A 279 9.78 0.28 7.10
C SER A 279 9.36 0.03 8.55
N ALA A 280 8.22 -0.62 8.79
CA ALA A 280 7.56 -0.54 10.10
C ALA A 280 8.38 -1.17 11.25
N GLN A 281 9.29 -2.11 10.97
CA GLN A 281 10.20 -2.64 11.99
C GLN A 281 11.16 -1.59 12.58
N HIS A 282 11.36 -0.46 11.90
CA HIS A 282 12.22 0.64 12.34
C HIS A 282 11.49 1.71 13.14
N LEU A 283 10.18 1.58 13.35
CA LEU A 283 9.42 2.48 14.21
C LEU A 283 9.99 2.51 15.63
N SER A 284 10.05 3.71 16.21
CA SER A 284 10.23 3.83 17.65
C SER A 284 9.04 3.21 18.38
N ASP A 285 9.25 2.76 19.63
CA ASP A 285 8.15 2.15 20.41
C ASP A 285 6.99 3.11 20.62
N ALA A 286 7.29 4.40 20.83
CA ALA A 286 6.28 5.44 20.97
C ALA A 286 5.45 5.60 19.68
N ASP A 287 6.08 5.62 18.51
CA ASP A 287 5.37 5.77 17.24
C ASP A 287 4.60 4.50 16.85
N ALA A 288 5.15 3.31 17.11
CA ALA A 288 4.43 2.06 16.90
C ALA A 288 3.17 1.98 17.79
N ARG A 289 3.28 2.41 19.04
CA ARG A 289 2.14 2.48 19.97
C ARG A 289 1.12 3.54 19.54
N ALA A 290 1.57 4.71 19.11
CA ALA A 290 0.71 5.75 18.56
C ALA A 290 -0.10 5.26 17.34
N MET A 291 0.58 4.59 16.39
CA MET A 291 -0.09 3.96 15.24
C MET A 291 -1.10 2.90 15.69
N ALA A 292 -0.76 2.07 16.69
CA ALA A 292 -1.68 1.09 17.24
C ALA A 292 -2.94 1.73 17.84
N VAL A 293 -2.79 2.79 18.65
CA VAL A 293 -3.91 3.54 19.25
C VAL A 293 -4.83 4.11 18.17
N TYR A 294 -4.27 4.71 17.12
CA TYR A 294 -5.08 5.24 16.01
C TYR A 294 -5.82 4.12 15.25
N LEU A 295 -5.13 3.03 14.91
CA LEU A 295 -5.73 1.89 14.20
C LEU A 295 -6.86 1.22 15.01
N GLN A 296 -6.70 1.14 16.34
CA GLN A 296 -7.73 0.62 17.24
C GLN A 296 -8.96 1.52 17.31
N ALA A 297 -8.78 2.84 17.14
CA ALA A 297 -9.84 3.84 17.21
C ALA A 297 -10.59 4.05 15.88
N LEU A 298 -10.21 3.37 14.79
CA LEU A 298 -10.86 3.53 13.50
C LEU A 298 -12.38 3.24 13.57
N PRO A 299 -13.24 4.08 12.94
CA PRO A 299 -14.68 3.83 12.86
C PRO A 299 -14.97 2.50 12.17
N GLN A 300 -15.58 1.56 12.90
CA GLN A 300 -15.81 0.21 12.39
C GLN A 300 -16.92 0.19 11.34
N GLN A 301 -16.72 -0.58 10.28
CA GLN A 301 -17.81 -0.90 9.36
C GLN A 301 -18.82 -1.82 10.03
N GLU A 302 -20.10 -1.57 9.80
CA GLU A 302 -21.14 -2.53 10.15
C GLU A 302 -20.90 -3.83 9.38
N HIS A 303 -20.66 -4.92 10.10
CA HIS A 303 -20.50 -6.22 9.50
C HIS A 303 -21.85 -6.71 9.00
N ARG A 304 -22.07 -6.61 7.68
CA ARG A 304 -23.11 -7.38 7.04
C ARG A 304 -22.59 -8.81 6.91
N ALA A 305 -23.02 -9.68 7.82
CA ALA A 305 -22.67 -11.10 7.77
C ALA A 305 -22.85 -11.61 6.34
N LEU A 306 -21.76 -12.03 5.71
CA LEU A 306 -21.84 -12.71 4.43
C LEU A 306 -22.74 -13.91 4.64
N ALA A 307 -23.82 -14.00 3.85
CA ALA A 307 -24.63 -15.21 3.85
C ALA A 307 -23.66 -16.38 3.62
N ALA A 308 -23.73 -17.38 4.50
CA ALA A 308 -22.95 -18.61 4.31
C ALA A 308 -23.20 -19.07 2.86
N GLY A 309 -22.13 -19.13 2.06
CA GLY A 309 -22.25 -19.58 0.67
C GLY A 309 -22.89 -20.96 0.63
N ALA A 310 -23.43 -21.35 -0.54
CA ALA A 310 -23.92 -22.70 -0.71
C ALA A 310 -22.87 -23.72 -0.23
N ALA A 311 -23.33 -24.74 0.51
CA ALA A 311 -22.45 -25.75 1.04
C ALA A 311 -21.60 -26.34 -0.10
N PRO A 312 -20.26 -26.43 0.06
CA PRO A 312 -19.42 -26.98 -0.99
C PRO A 312 -19.81 -28.42 -1.34
N PRO A 313 -19.67 -28.85 -2.60
CA PRO A 313 -19.93 -30.23 -2.98
C PRO A 313 -19.07 -31.20 -2.17
N ALA A 314 -19.66 -32.31 -1.71
CA ALA A 314 -18.94 -33.33 -0.93
C ALA A 314 -17.71 -33.88 -1.68
N SER A 315 -17.77 -33.97 -3.01
CA SER A 315 -16.64 -34.37 -3.86
C SER A 315 -15.47 -33.39 -3.81
N ALA A 316 -15.74 -32.08 -3.74
CA ALA A 316 -14.72 -31.05 -3.61
C ALA A 316 -14.05 -31.12 -2.23
N LEU A 317 -14.83 -31.33 -1.16
CA LEU A 317 -14.30 -31.52 0.19
C LEU A 317 -13.45 -32.79 0.28
N ALA A 318 -13.89 -33.91 -0.29
CA ALA A 318 -13.13 -35.16 -0.28
C ALA A 318 -11.79 -35.04 -1.05
N ARG A 319 -11.79 -34.39 -2.22
CA ARG A 319 -10.56 -34.08 -2.96
C ARG A 319 -9.64 -33.18 -2.13
N GLY A 320 -10.20 -32.11 -1.57
CA GLY A 320 -9.45 -31.15 -0.74
C GLY A 320 -8.80 -31.83 0.46
N ALA A 321 -9.51 -32.75 1.12
CA ALA A 321 -8.99 -33.49 2.27
C ALA A 321 -7.77 -34.34 1.90
N LYS A 322 -7.82 -35.04 0.76
CA LYS A 322 -6.67 -35.81 0.25
C LYS A 322 -5.46 -34.91 -0.03
N VAL A 323 -5.69 -33.77 -0.69
CA VAL A 323 -4.60 -32.79 -0.97
C VAL A 323 -4.03 -32.24 0.34
N TYR A 324 -4.89 -31.92 1.32
CA TYR A 324 -4.48 -31.39 2.61
C TYR A 324 -3.60 -32.37 3.40
N GLU A 325 -4.03 -33.63 3.50
CA GLU A 325 -3.27 -34.69 4.16
C GLU A 325 -1.89 -34.89 3.52
N GLN A 326 -1.82 -34.85 2.19
CA GLN A 326 -0.59 -35.10 1.44
C GLN A 326 0.42 -33.95 1.49
N HIS A 327 -0.05 -32.70 1.59
CA HIS A 327 0.79 -31.53 1.32
C HIS A 327 0.76 -30.43 2.39
N CYS A 328 -0.23 -30.43 3.29
CA CYS A 328 -0.49 -29.30 4.18
C CYS A 328 -0.42 -29.69 5.67
N ALA A 329 -0.93 -30.87 6.01
CA ALA A 329 -1.10 -31.32 7.40
C ALA A 329 0.23 -31.41 8.17
N GLN A 330 1.35 -31.71 7.49
CA GLN A 330 2.67 -31.78 8.14
C GLN A 330 3.05 -30.48 8.86
N CYS A 331 2.65 -29.32 8.33
CA CYS A 331 2.96 -28.01 8.92
C CYS A 331 1.75 -27.39 9.62
N HIS A 332 0.55 -27.55 9.06
CA HIS A 332 -0.66 -26.93 9.62
C HIS A 332 -1.42 -27.83 10.60
N GLY A 333 -1.00 -29.08 10.77
CA GLY A 333 -1.63 -30.08 11.63
C GLY A 333 -2.91 -30.67 11.05
N ASP A 334 -3.31 -31.86 11.50
CA ASP A 334 -4.49 -32.57 10.97
C ASP A 334 -5.81 -31.80 11.16
N GLN A 335 -5.86 -30.90 12.15
CA GLN A 335 -7.01 -30.05 12.44
C GLN A 335 -6.77 -28.57 12.10
N GLY A 336 -5.77 -28.27 11.27
CA GLY A 336 -5.46 -26.88 10.92
C GLY A 336 -5.04 -26.02 12.12
N GLN A 337 -4.61 -26.62 13.24
CA GLN A 337 -4.24 -25.91 14.46
C GLN A 337 -2.92 -25.13 14.34
N GLY A 338 -2.10 -25.45 13.33
CA GLY A 338 -0.77 -24.87 13.13
C GLY A 338 0.18 -25.19 14.28
N GLU A 339 1.27 -24.43 14.33
CA GLU A 339 2.26 -24.48 15.41
C GLU A 339 2.61 -23.04 15.81
N PRO A 340 2.28 -22.61 17.04
CA PRO A 340 2.54 -21.24 17.49
C PRO A 340 3.98 -20.80 17.26
N GLY A 341 4.17 -19.66 16.60
CA GLY A 341 5.49 -19.11 16.28
C GLY A 341 6.18 -19.73 15.07
N ALA A 342 5.63 -20.80 14.48
CA ALA A 342 6.17 -21.45 13.29
C ALA A 342 5.17 -21.43 12.12
N PHE A 343 4.04 -22.11 12.26
CA PHE A 343 3.04 -22.26 11.21
C PHE A 343 1.70 -21.69 11.68
N PRO A 344 1.08 -20.76 10.93
CA PRO A 344 -0.17 -20.16 11.35
C PRO A 344 -1.28 -21.22 11.42
N ALA A 345 -2.12 -21.11 12.45
CA ALA A 345 -3.38 -21.83 12.50
C ALA A 345 -4.23 -21.46 11.27
N LEU A 346 -4.85 -22.45 10.65
CA LEU A 346 -5.86 -22.28 9.61
C LEU A 346 -7.26 -22.29 10.22
N ALA A 347 -7.46 -23.03 11.32
CA ALA A 347 -8.68 -23.04 12.10
C ALA A 347 -8.94 -21.66 12.72
N GLY A 348 -10.13 -21.09 12.49
CA GLY A 348 -10.53 -19.79 13.03
C GLY A 348 -9.74 -18.60 12.49
N ASN A 349 -8.90 -18.79 11.47
CA ASN A 349 -8.04 -17.73 10.96
C ASN A 349 -8.83 -16.80 10.01
N ARG A 350 -8.94 -15.53 10.39
CA ARG A 350 -9.63 -14.50 9.60
C ARG A 350 -9.08 -14.34 8.18
N ALA A 351 -7.78 -14.57 7.96
CA ALA A 351 -7.17 -14.51 6.63
C ALA A 351 -7.65 -15.65 5.71
N VAL A 352 -8.04 -16.79 6.29
CA VAL A 352 -8.62 -17.93 5.56
C VAL A 352 -10.06 -17.63 5.16
N THR A 353 -10.84 -16.96 6.01
CA THR A 353 -12.28 -16.75 5.85
C THR A 353 -12.66 -15.43 5.18
N LEU A 354 -11.69 -14.63 4.72
CA LEU A 354 -11.95 -13.39 3.96
C LEU A 354 -12.95 -13.62 2.81
N ALA A 355 -13.78 -12.61 2.56
CA ALA A 355 -14.75 -12.61 1.46
C ALA A 355 -14.05 -12.87 0.12
N ASP A 356 -12.94 -12.17 -0.12
CA ASP A 356 -12.07 -12.34 -1.28
C ASP A 356 -10.98 -13.40 -0.97
N PRO A 357 -10.99 -14.57 -1.63
CA PRO A 357 -10.02 -15.64 -1.37
C PRO A 357 -8.67 -15.41 -2.06
N THR A 358 -8.44 -14.27 -2.74
CA THR A 358 -7.23 -14.01 -3.54
C THR A 358 -5.95 -14.27 -2.75
N ASN A 359 -5.88 -13.80 -1.50
CA ASN A 359 -4.68 -13.98 -0.67
C ASN A 359 -4.42 -15.45 -0.35
N LEU A 360 -5.46 -16.19 0.03
CA LEU A 360 -5.37 -17.61 0.36
C LEU A 360 -4.87 -18.41 -0.85
N VAL A 361 -5.53 -18.23 -2.00
CA VAL A 361 -5.17 -18.92 -3.24
C VAL A 361 -3.74 -18.60 -3.64
N ARG A 362 -3.34 -17.34 -3.51
CA ARG A 362 -2.00 -16.90 -3.86
C ARG A 362 -0.93 -17.49 -2.97
N VAL A 363 -1.16 -17.53 -1.66
CA VAL A 363 -0.22 -18.12 -0.70
C VAL A 363 -0.02 -19.62 -0.99
N VAL A 364 -1.08 -20.35 -1.37
CA VAL A 364 -0.95 -21.75 -1.82
C VAL A 364 -0.15 -21.86 -3.11
N LEU A 365 -0.44 -21.02 -4.11
CA LEU A 365 0.27 -21.05 -5.39
C LEU A 365 1.77 -20.73 -5.24
N GLN A 366 2.07 -19.61 -4.61
CA GLN A 366 3.40 -18.98 -4.63
C GLN A 366 4.24 -19.30 -3.39
N GLY A 367 3.64 -19.87 -2.35
CA GLY A 367 4.27 -19.97 -1.06
C GLY A 367 4.61 -18.58 -0.50
N GLY A 368 5.58 -18.54 0.40
CA GLY A 368 6.13 -17.30 0.91
C GLY A 368 6.71 -17.40 2.31
N TYR A 369 7.23 -16.28 2.79
CA TYR A 369 7.81 -16.15 4.11
C TYR A 369 7.16 -14.98 4.84
N LEU A 370 7.05 -15.11 6.16
CA LEU A 370 6.84 -13.98 7.05
C LEU A 370 8.06 -13.04 7.01
N PRO A 371 7.94 -11.76 7.38
CA PRO A 371 9.08 -10.84 7.33
C PRO A 371 10.17 -11.25 8.31
N ALA A 372 11.42 -11.24 7.86
CA ALA A 372 12.60 -11.47 8.69
C ALA A 372 12.93 -10.20 9.48
N THR A 373 12.58 -10.16 10.76
CA THR A 373 12.76 -9.00 11.64
C THR A 373 13.55 -9.40 12.89
N ALA A 374 13.93 -8.44 13.73
CA ALA A 374 14.56 -8.75 15.01
C ALA A 374 13.69 -9.68 15.91
N GLY A 375 12.36 -9.52 15.85
CA GLY A 375 11.40 -10.37 16.57
C GLY A 375 11.03 -11.67 15.84
N ASN A 376 11.46 -11.85 14.59
CA ASN A 376 11.22 -13.04 13.79
C ASN A 376 12.41 -13.29 12.83
N PRO A 377 13.61 -13.63 13.35
CA PRO A 377 14.84 -13.60 12.54
C PRO A 377 14.95 -14.76 11.55
N ARG A 378 14.19 -15.85 11.76
CA ARG A 378 14.20 -17.06 10.93
C ARG A 378 12.75 -17.49 10.65
N PRO A 379 12.01 -16.75 9.80
CA PRO A 379 10.63 -17.07 9.51
C PRO A 379 10.53 -18.42 8.79
N HIS A 380 9.58 -19.26 9.22
CA HIS A 380 9.21 -20.46 8.46
C HIS A 380 8.54 -20.06 7.15
N GLY A 381 8.82 -20.83 6.09
CA GLY A 381 8.26 -20.61 4.77
C GLY A 381 7.19 -21.62 4.41
N MET A 382 6.19 -21.19 3.64
CA MET A 382 5.28 -22.10 2.95
C MET A 382 5.83 -22.40 1.55
N PRO A 383 5.94 -23.68 1.13
CA PRO A 383 6.41 -24.03 -0.20
C PRO A 383 5.38 -23.62 -1.29
N PRO A 384 5.84 -23.30 -2.52
CA PRO A 384 4.94 -23.01 -3.63
C PRO A 384 4.34 -24.30 -4.22
N PHE A 385 3.03 -24.34 -4.42
CA PHE A 385 2.34 -25.48 -5.01
C PHE A 385 1.91 -25.27 -6.47
N GLN A 386 2.21 -24.11 -7.07
CA GLN A 386 1.81 -23.77 -8.45
C GLN A 386 2.21 -24.82 -9.49
N GLN A 387 3.38 -25.45 -9.35
CA GLN A 387 3.86 -26.47 -10.31
C GLN A 387 3.44 -27.90 -9.97
N LEU A 388 2.92 -28.13 -8.75
CA LEU A 388 2.61 -29.46 -8.25
C LEU A 388 1.12 -29.79 -8.29
N LEU A 389 0.27 -28.81 -7.97
CA LEU A 389 -1.18 -29.00 -7.87
C LEU A 389 -1.91 -28.39 -9.06
N SER A 390 -2.97 -29.05 -9.52
CA SER A 390 -3.87 -28.52 -10.54
C SER A 390 -4.76 -27.40 -9.98
N ASP A 391 -5.48 -26.69 -10.87
CA ASP A 391 -6.43 -25.67 -10.44
C ASP A 391 -7.59 -26.26 -9.62
N GLU A 392 -8.04 -27.47 -9.97
CA GLU A 392 -9.05 -28.20 -9.22
C GLU A 392 -8.57 -28.61 -7.83
N ASP A 393 -7.32 -29.03 -7.69
CA ASP A 393 -6.75 -29.43 -6.40
C ASP A 393 -6.57 -28.23 -5.47
N ILE A 394 -6.11 -27.10 -6.01
CA ILE A 394 -5.99 -25.84 -5.26
C ILE A 394 -7.36 -25.31 -4.87
N ALA A 395 -8.33 -25.31 -5.79
CA ALA A 395 -9.70 -24.92 -5.51
C ALA A 395 -10.32 -25.82 -4.42
N ALA A 396 -10.08 -27.13 -4.48
CA ALA A 396 -10.58 -28.09 -3.52
C ALA A 396 -9.96 -27.92 -2.13
N VAL A 397 -8.63 -27.82 -2.01
CA VAL A 397 -7.96 -27.67 -0.71
C VAL A 397 -8.27 -26.34 -0.04
N THR A 398 -8.32 -25.25 -0.81
CA THR A 398 -8.71 -23.94 -0.27
C THR A 398 -10.19 -23.91 0.14
N THR A 399 -11.07 -24.59 -0.58
CA THR A 399 -12.47 -24.79 -0.19
C THR A 399 -12.60 -25.60 1.09
N LEU A 400 -11.86 -26.71 1.23
CA LEU A 400 -11.82 -27.52 2.44
C LEU A 400 -11.43 -26.66 3.65
N VAL A 401 -10.28 -25.99 3.58
CA VAL A 401 -9.74 -25.18 4.68
C VAL A 401 -10.70 -24.07 5.09
N ARG A 402 -11.42 -23.47 4.13
CA ARG A 402 -12.47 -22.45 4.37
C ARG A 402 -13.76 -22.97 5.00
N ASN A 403 -13.95 -24.29 5.02
CA ASN A 403 -15.17 -24.95 5.50
C ASN A 403 -14.89 -26.03 6.57
N SER A 404 -13.69 -26.02 7.16
CA SER A 404 -13.26 -26.97 8.19
C SER A 404 -12.92 -26.24 9.50
N TRP A 405 -12.92 -26.97 10.61
CA TRP A 405 -12.44 -26.49 11.92
C TRP A 405 -13.08 -25.17 12.40
N GLY A 406 -14.38 -25.05 12.18
CA GLY A 406 -15.17 -23.86 12.55
C GLY A 406 -15.16 -22.74 11.50
N ASN A 407 -14.37 -22.86 10.43
CA ASN A 407 -14.39 -21.91 9.33
C ASN A 407 -15.68 -22.06 8.50
N ARG A 408 -16.25 -20.93 8.10
CA ARG A 408 -17.45 -20.84 7.25
C ARG A 408 -17.28 -19.72 6.25
N ALA A 409 -16.91 -20.05 5.03
CA ALA A 409 -16.77 -19.08 3.95
C ALA A 409 -17.10 -19.70 2.59
N PRO A 410 -17.50 -18.90 1.58
CA PRO A 410 -17.75 -19.40 0.23
C PRO A 410 -16.57 -20.23 -0.30
N GLY A 411 -16.88 -21.32 -0.98
CA GLY A 411 -15.87 -22.14 -1.65
C GLY A 411 -15.11 -21.36 -2.74
N VAL A 412 -13.95 -21.88 -3.10
CA VAL A 412 -13.09 -21.32 -4.15
C VAL A 412 -13.29 -22.16 -5.42
N GLY A 413 -13.59 -21.53 -6.54
CA GLY A 413 -13.69 -22.18 -7.84
C GLY A 413 -12.36 -22.19 -8.60
N THR A 414 -12.30 -22.97 -9.67
CA THR A 414 -11.13 -23.05 -10.56
C THR A 414 -10.88 -21.74 -11.30
N ILE A 415 -11.92 -20.95 -11.59
CA ILE A 415 -11.79 -19.65 -12.25
C ILE A 415 -11.01 -18.66 -11.37
N GLU A 416 -11.26 -18.66 -10.05
CA GLU A 416 -10.50 -17.84 -9.10
C GLU A 416 -9.02 -18.25 -9.10
N VAL A 417 -8.73 -19.56 -9.11
CA VAL A 417 -7.35 -20.08 -9.16
C VAL A 417 -6.65 -19.71 -10.46
N TYR A 418 -7.33 -19.93 -11.59
CA TYR A 418 -6.83 -19.59 -12.92
C TYR A 418 -6.48 -18.10 -13.02
N ARG A 419 -7.38 -17.22 -12.55
CA ARG A 419 -7.12 -15.76 -12.50
C ARG A 419 -5.91 -15.43 -11.62
N ALA A 420 -5.70 -16.17 -10.53
CA ALA A 420 -4.54 -15.97 -9.67
C ALA A 420 -3.22 -16.41 -10.33
N ARG A 421 -3.26 -17.39 -11.24
CA ARG A 421 -2.10 -17.82 -12.05
C ARG A 421 -1.77 -16.85 -13.18
N GLU A 422 -2.75 -16.46 -13.99
CA GLU A 422 -2.51 -15.64 -15.19
C GLU A 422 -2.07 -14.20 -14.89
N ARG A 423 -2.49 -13.64 -13.75
CA ARG A 423 -2.22 -12.23 -13.40
C ARG A 423 -0.76 -11.92 -13.04
N ARG A 424 0.13 -12.90 -13.16
CA ARG A 424 1.58 -12.70 -13.07
C ARG A 424 2.30 -13.02 -14.38
N GLY A 425 1.62 -12.88 -15.52
CA GLY A 425 2.19 -13.01 -16.86
C GLY A 425 3.64 -12.52 -16.92
N LEU A 426 4.55 -13.49 -16.78
CA LEU A 426 5.89 -13.45 -17.32
C LEU A 426 5.76 -13.66 -18.82
#